data_AF-A0A7H1MEB2-F1
#
_entry.id   AF-A0A7H1MEB2-F1
#
_cell.length_a   1.000
_cell.length_b   1.000
_cell.length_c   1.000
_cell.angle_alpha   90.00
_cell.angle_beta   90.00
_cell.angle_gamma   90.00
#
_symmetry.space_group_name_H-M   'P 1'
#
loop_
_entity.id
_entity.type
_entity.pdbx_description
1 polymer ?
#
loop_
_entity_poly.entity_id
_entity_poly.type
_entity_poly.pdbx_seq_one_letter_code
_entity_poly.pdbx_strand_id
1 'polypeptide(L)' 'MLCMETIAKVHRLFHRQKLSQREIAKQLNLSRNTVAKYLQHPTVAPRLP' A
#
# COMPACT_ATOMS: atom_id res chain seq x y z
N MET A 1 -4.06 -8.38 -11.33
CA MET A 1 -5.03 -8.69 -10.26
C MET A 1 -4.82 -7.70 -9.12
N LEU A 2 -5.80 -6.85 -8.79
CA LEU A 2 -5.68 -5.87 -7.71
C LEU A 2 -6.09 -6.55 -6.39
N CYS A 3 -5.15 -7.18 -5.71
CA CYS A 3 -5.42 -7.78 -4.40
C CYS A 3 -5.58 -6.67 -3.37
N MET A 4 -6.76 -6.53 -2.77
CA MET A 4 -7.02 -5.61 -1.64
C MET A 4 -5.98 -5.79 -0.52
N GLU A 5 -5.48 -7.01 -0.35
CA GLU A 5 -4.39 -7.34 0.57
C GLU A 5 -3.11 -6.56 0.29
N THR A 6 -2.71 -6.39 -0.97
CA THR A 6 -1.49 -5.63 -1.34
C THR A 6 -1.63 -4.15 -1.01
N ILE A 7 -2.82 -3.57 -1.23
CA ILE A 7 -3.10 -2.16 -0.92
C ILE A 7 -3.06 -1.96 0.60
N ALA A 8 -3.74 -2.82 1.36
CA ALA A 8 -3.70 -2.78 2.82
C ALA A 8 -2.28 -2.92 3.37
N LYS A 9 -1.46 -3.78 2.74
CA LYS A 9 -0.04 -3.98 3.11
C LYS A 9 0.80 -2.74 2.81
N VAL A 10 0.63 -2.09 1.66
CA VAL A 10 1.27 -0.81 1.32
C VAL A 10 0.93 0.26 2.36
N HIS A 11 -0.37 0.43 2.66
CA HIS A 11 -0.83 1.38 3.68
C HIS A 11 -0.26 1.06 5.06
N ARG A 12 -0.23 -0.22 5.47
CA ARG A 12 0.35 -0.66 6.74
C ARG A 12 1.85 -0.35 6.83
N LEU A 13 2.61 -0.63 5.77
CA LEU A 13 4.05 -0.37 5.70
C LEU A 13 4.35 1.14 5.74
N PHE A 14 3.53 1.94 5.06
CA PHE A 14 3.70 3.39 5.02
C PHE A 14 3.31 4.07 6.34
N HIS A 15 2.13 3.76 6.90
CA HIS A 15 1.63 4.44 8.11
C HIS A 15 2.17 3.85 9.42
N ARG A 16 2.28 2.52 9.54
CA ARG A 16 2.73 1.89 10.81
C ARG A 16 4.24 1.75 10.89
N GLN A 17 4.90 1.41 9.79
CA GLN A 17 6.36 1.20 9.76
C GLN A 17 7.12 2.44 9.25
N LYS A 18 6.41 3.50 8.82
CA LYS A 18 7.00 4.75 8.30
C LYS A 18 8.01 4.53 7.17
N LEU A 19 7.85 3.45 6.41
CA LEU A 19 8.74 3.11 5.30
C LEU A 19 8.53 4.06 4.13
N SER A 20 9.63 4.39 3.44
CA SER A 20 9.55 5.19 2.22
C SER A 20 8.90 4.41 1.08
N GLN A 21 8.23 5.10 0.14
CA GLN A 21 7.63 4.46 -1.04
C GLN A 21 8.64 3.61 -1.84
N ARG A 22 9.92 4.00 -1.85
CA ARG A 22 11.03 3.23 -2.46
C ARG A 22 11.28 1.90 -1.77
N GLU A 23 11.23 1.88 -0.45
CA GLU A 23 11.46 0.66 0.33
C GLU A 23 10.28 -0.29 0.19
N ILE A 24 9.06 0.25 0.25
CA ILE A 24 7.83 -0.50 0.01
C ILE A 24 7.83 -1.11 -1.39
N ALA A 25 8.23 -0.34 -2.41
CA ALA A 25 8.37 -0.82 -3.79
C ALA A 25 9.37 -1.98 -3.90
N LYS A 26 10.55 -1.88 -3.27
CA LYS A 26 11.54 -2.96 -3.24
C LYS A 26 11.01 -4.20 -2.52
N GLN A 27 10.36 -4.01 -1.37
CA GLN A 27 9.91 -5.11 -0.52
C GLN A 27 8.73 -5.89 -1.13
N LEU A 28 7.85 -5.20 -1.85
CA LEU A 28 6.68 -5.81 -2.50
C LEU A 28 6.92 -6.13 -3.99
N ASN A 29 8.12 -5.87 -4.50
CA ASN A 29 8.47 -6.01 -5.92
C ASN A 29 7.47 -5.25 -6.84
N LEU A 30 7.12 -4.04 -6.43
CA LEU A 30 6.19 -3.15 -7.12
C LEU A 30 6.93 -1.95 -7.71
N SER A 31 6.35 -1.34 -8.74
CA SER A 31 6.83 -0.04 -9.20
C SER A 31 6.47 1.05 -8.19
N ARG A 32 7.32 2.09 -8.09
CA ARG A 32 7.03 3.27 -7.26
C ARG A 32 5.71 3.94 -7.64
N ASN A 33 5.39 3.95 -8.94
CA ASN A 33 4.14 4.52 -9.46
C ASN A 33 2.92 3.74 -8.94
N THR A 34 3.03 2.41 -8.87
CA THR A 34 1.99 1.54 -8.30
C THR A 34 1.80 1.82 -6.80
N VAL A 35 2.89 1.95 -6.05
CA VAL A 35 2.84 2.29 -4.61
C VAL A 35 2.20 3.66 -4.39
N ALA A 36 2.60 4.67 -5.17
CA ALA A 36 2.01 6.01 -5.11
C ALA A 36 0.50 5.99 -5.42
N LYS A 37 0.10 5.26 -6.46
CA LYS A 37 -1.33 5.08 -6.81
C LYS A 37 -2.11 4.41 -5.68
N TYR A 38 -1.54 3.41 -5.01
CA TYR A 38 -2.19 2.71 -3.91
C TYR A 38 -2.31 3.57 -2.65
N LEU A 39 -1.33 4.44 -2.38
CA LEU A 39 -1.40 5.40 -1.27
C LEU A 39 -2.41 6.53 -1.54
N GLN A 40 -2.58 6.93 -2.80
CA GLN A 40 -3.57 7.94 -3.20
C GLN A 40 -5.00 7.42 -3.18
N HIS A 41 -5.21 6.12 -3.40
CA HIS A 41 -6.53 5.53 -3.19
C HIS A 41 -6.79 5.45 -1.69
N PRO A 42 -7.82 6.15 -1.16
CA PRO A 42 -8.28 5.88 0.18
C PRO A 42 -8.69 4.42 0.19
N THR A 43 -7.96 3.60 0.97
CA THR A 43 -8.44 2.26 1.28
C THR A 43 -9.81 2.51 1.90
N VAL A 44 -10.88 2.19 1.18
CA VAL A 44 -12.19 2.02 1.79
C VAL A 44 -11.94 0.91 2.79
N ALA A 45 -11.64 1.29 4.03
CA ALA A 45 -11.56 0.34 5.12
C ALA A 45 -12.85 -0.48 4.99
N PRO A 46 -12.79 -1.81 4.90
CA PRO A 46 -14.00 -2.57 5.04
C PRO A 46 -14.57 -2.11 6.38
N ARG A 47 -15.68 -1.37 6.34
CA ARG A 47 -16.49 -1.12 7.52
C ARG A 47 -16.81 -2.51 8.02
N LEU A 48 -16.07 -2.99 9.01
CA LEU A 48 -16.46 -4.19 9.72
C LEU A 48 -17.84 -3.86 10.30
N PRO A 49 -18.87 -4.67 10.01
CA PRO A 49 -20.15 -4.57 10.71
C PRO A 49 -19.99 -4.82 12.20
#